data_AF-A0A7C4DJB9-F1
#
_entry.id   AF-A0A7C4DJB9-F1
#
_cell.length_a   1.000
_cell.length_b   1.000
_cell.length_c   1.000
_cell.angle_alpha   90.00
_cell.angle_beta   90.00
_cell.angle_gamma   90.00
#
_symmetry.space_group_name_H-M   'P 1'
#
loop_
_entity.id
_entity.type
_entity.pdbx_description
1 polymer ?
#
loop_
_entity_poly.entity_id
_entity_poly.type
_entity_poly.pdbx_seq_one_letter_code
_entity_poly.pdbx_strand_id
1 'polypeptide(L)'
;FFALSPWHGFQLLITLAICALFRLSLAAGATGTMVFNIFVAMLILPIELEVGRLALNSGPIHLPHGMKFNLEGVRRLLDAGLEILLPWFVGSVIVGGSIAVLSYFWLRGALRAYRKRIYLRRHHGPDA
;
A
#
# COMPACT_ATOMS: atom_id res chain seq x y z
N PHE A 1 0.93 -2.00 7.61
CA PHE A 1 0.73 -0.81 8.47
C PHE A 1 -0.41 0.13 8.01
N PHE A 2 -0.47 0.54 6.73
CA PHE A 2 -1.48 1.52 6.26
C PHE A 2 -2.95 1.04 6.20
N ALA A 3 -3.18 -0.27 6.15
CA ALA A 3 -4.53 -0.84 6.00
C ALA A 3 -5.31 -1.01 7.33
N LEU A 4 -4.65 -0.90 8.50
CA LEU A 4 -5.29 -1.10 9.80
C LEU A 4 -5.62 0.21 10.52
N SER A 5 -5.31 1.37 9.92
CA SER A 5 -5.75 2.64 10.48
C SER A 5 -7.27 2.78 10.24
N PRO A 6 -8.10 3.06 11.26
CA PRO A 6 -9.53 3.40 11.09
C PRO A 6 -9.76 4.65 10.21
N TRP A 7 -8.66 5.29 9.79
CA TRP A 7 -8.56 6.47 8.96
C TRP A 7 -8.33 6.15 7.46
N HIS A 8 -8.97 5.11 6.91
CA HIS A 8 -8.99 4.93 5.44
C HIS A 8 -9.47 6.19 4.72
N GLY A 9 -10.37 6.97 5.33
CA GLY A 9 -10.78 8.29 4.83
C GLY A 9 -9.72 9.40 4.95
N PHE A 10 -8.75 9.29 5.87
CA PHE A 10 -7.71 10.32 6.04
C PHE A 10 -6.72 10.38 4.90
N GLN A 11 -6.36 9.22 4.36
CA GLN A 11 -5.47 9.15 3.21
C GLN A 11 -6.11 9.88 2.02
N LEU A 12 -7.42 9.71 1.83
CA LEU A 12 -8.18 10.46 0.83
C LEU A 12 -8.10 11.97 1.10
N LEU A 13 -8.31 12.41 2.35
CA LEU A 13 -8.21 13.83 2.72
C LEU A 13 -6.80 14.39 2.50
N ILE A 14 -5.75 13.65 2.88
CA ILE A 14 -4.35 14.04 2.64
C ILE A 14 -4.07 14.12 1.13
N THR A 15 -4.47 13.11 0.35
CA THR A 15 -4.28 13.12 -1.11
C THR A 15 -5.00 14.31 -1.74
N LEU A 16 -6.25 14.58 -1.34
CA LEU A 16 -7.00 15.72 -1.82
C LEU A 16 -6.33 17.05 -1.44
N ALA A 17 -5.82 17.17 -0.21
CA ALA A 17 -5.07 18.35 0.23
C ALA A 17 -3.79 18.57 -0.58
N ILE A 18 -3.02 17.50 -0.85
CA ILE A 18 -1.83 17.55 -1.70
C ILE A 18 -2.23 17.93 -3.14
N CYS A 19 -3.25 17.30 -3.71
CA CYS A 19 -3.73 17.63 -5.04
C CYS A 19 -4.19 19.10 -5.13
N ALA A 20 -4.88 19.61 -4.10
CA ALA A 20 -5.29 21.01 -4.03
C ALA A 20 -4.08 21.96 -3.95
N LEU A 21 -3.07 21.63 -3.12
CA LEU A 21 -1.86 22.44 -2.95
C LEU A 21 -1.04 22.52 -4.25
N PHE A 22 -0.89 21.41 -4.96
CA PHE A 22 -0.11 21.33 -6.20
C PHE A 22 -0.93 21.58 -7.48
N ARG A 23 -2.21 21.97 -7.35
CA ARG A 23 -3.15 22.16 -8.47
C ARG A 23 -3.22 20.94 -9.41
N LEU A 24 -3.14 19.75 -8.83
CA LEU A 24 -3.31 18.48 -9.53
C LEU A 24 -4.80 18.10 -9.59
N SER A 25 -5.13 17.15 -10.47
CA SER A 25 -6.52 16.67 -10.59
C SER A 25 -6.96 15.96 -9.30
N LEU A 26 -7.90 16.57 -8.59
CA LEU A 26 -8.53 16.01 -7.39
C LEU A 26 -9.23 14.68 -7.70
N ALA A 27 -9.89 14.59 -8.87
CA ALA A 27 -10.56 13.38 -9.32
C ALA A 27 -9.57 12.23 -9.57
N ALA A 28 -8.41 12.52 -10.17
CA ALA A 28 -7.37 11.51 -10.36
C ALA A 28 -6.77 11.05 -9.02
N GLY A 29 -6.50 11.99 -8.10
CA GLY A 29 -5.99 11.67 -6.76
C GLY A 29 -6.97 10.84 -5.92
N ALA A 30 -8.27 11.20 -5.94
CA ALA A 30 -9.32 10.48 -5.22
C ALA A 30 -9.51 9.06 -5.75
N THR A 31 -9.63 8.91 -7.08
CA THR A 31 -9.80 7.60 -7.72
C THR A 31 -8.59 6.70 -7.44
N GLY A 32 -7.38 7.25 -7.54
CA GLY A 32 -6.16 6.54 -7.20
C GLY A 32 -6.18 6.04 -5.75
N THR A 33 -6.56 6.90 -4.80
CA THR A 33 -6.56 6.55 -3.36
C THR A 33 -7.66 5.56 -3.00
N MET A 34 -8.84 5.62 -3.63
CA MET A 34 -9.97 4.72 -3.34
C MET A 34 -9.80 3.34 -4.01
N VAL A 35 -9.46 3.30 -5.29
CA VAL A 35 -9.36 2.04 -6.05
C VAL A 35 -8.15 1.23 -5.60
N PHE A 36 -7.02 1.87 -5.31
CA PHE A 36 -5.85 1.20 -4.75
C PHE A 36 -5.97 0.88 -3.25
N ASN A 37 -7.02 1.27 -2.52
CA ASN A 37 -7.09 0.94 -1.09
C ASN A 37 -7.81 -0.38 -0.82
N ILE A 38 -9.01 -0.56 -1.35
CA ILE A 38 -9.87 -1.68 -0.92
C ILE A 38 -9.43 -2.99 -1.57
N PHE A 39 -9.36 -3.03 -2.90
CA PHE A 39 -9.01 -4.25 -3.63
C PHE A 39 -7.56 -4.66 -3.40
N VAL A 40 -6.67 -3.68 -3.29
CA VAL A 40 -5.26 -3.92 -3.02
C VAL A 40 -5.09 -4.37 -1.58
N ALA A 41 -5.79 -3.80 -0.59
CA ALA A 41 -5.72 -4.31 0.78
C ALA A 41 -6.21 -5.76 0.86
N MET A 42 -7.33 -6.08 0.20
CA MET A 42 -7.84 -7.46 0.15
C MET A 42 -6.83 -8.45 -0.44
N LEU A 43 -6.02 -8.03 -1.42
CA LEU A 43 -5.04 -8.88 -2.08
C LEU A 43 -3.69 -8.92 -1.34
N ILE A 44 -3.17 -7.75 -0.94
CA ILE A 44 -1.83 -7.60 -0.38
C ILE A 44 -1.77 -8.07 1.06
N LEU A 45 -2.81 -7.86 1.88
CA LEU A 45 -2.81 -8.27 3.29
C LEU A 45 -2.56 -9.78 3.49
N PRO A 46 -3.28 -10.70 2.83
CA PRO A 46 -3.01 -12.13 2.99
C PRO A 46 -1.64 -12.52 2.44
N ILE A 47 -1.17 -11.87 1.36
CA ILE A 47 0.15 -12.13 0.78
C ILE A 47 1.26 -11.69 1.74
N GLU A 48 1.17 -10.48 2.31
CA GLU A 48 2.12 -10.00 3.32
C GLU A 48 2.13 -10.93 4.53
N LEU A 49 0.97 -11.38 4.98
CA LEU A 49 0.90 -12.28 6.14
C LEU A 49 1.55 -13.64 5.85
N GLU A 50 1.28 -14.25 4.70
CA GLU A 50 1.91 -15.52 4.31
C GLU A 50 3.41 -15.38 4.05
N VAL A 51 3.84 -14.33 3.36
CA VAL A 51 5.26 -14.07 3.12
C VAL A 51 5.99 -13.82 4.44
N GLY A 52 5.39 -13.07 5.35
CA GLY A 52 5.91 -12.85 6.70
C GLY A 52 5.99 -14.14 7.52
N ARG A 53 4.94 -14.96 7.48
CA ARG A 53 4.89 -16.27 8.16
C ARG A 53 5.98 -17.20 7.64
N LEU A 54 6.15 -17.28 6.32
CA LEU A 54 7.21 -18.05 5.67
C LEU A 54 8.60 -17.53 6.05
N ALA A 55 8.79 -16.21 6.09
CA ALA A 55 10.08 -15.60 6.45
C ALA A 55 10.45 -15.80 7.92
N LEU A 56 9.48 -15.81 8.83
CA LEU A 56 9.69 -16.01 10.27
C LEU A 56 9.59 -17.47 10.73
N ASN A 57 9.24 -18.39 9.80
CA ASN A 57 8.94 -19.79 10.10
C ASN A 57 7.94 -19.96 11.26
N SER A 58 6.98 -19.03 11.35
CA SER A 58 5.94 -19.05 12.36
C SER A 58 4.94 -20.17 12.05
N GLY A 59 4.48 -20.89 13.08
CA GLY A 59 3.42 -21.90 12.95
C GLY A 59 2.10 -21.34 12.37
N PRO A 60 1.10 -22.20 12.14
CA PRO A 60 -0.19 -21.77 11.60
C PRO A 60 -0.84 -20.71 12.51
N ILE A 61 -1.29 -19.61 11.89
CA ILE A 61 -1.89 -18.47 12.59
C ILE A 61 -3.28 -18.88 13.06
N HIS A 62 -3.45 -19.06 14.37
CA HIS A 62 -4.73 -19.39 14.97
C HIS A 62 -5.52 -18.10 15.19
N LEU A 63 -6.54 -17.87 14.37
CA LEU A 63 -7.53 -16.82 14.62
C LEU A 63 -8.30 -17.19 15.91
N PRO A 64 -8.31 -16.34 16.96
CA PRO A 64 -9.03 -16.63 18.18
C PRO A 64 -10.55 -16.56 17.92
N HIS A 65 -11.17 -17.72 17.71
CA HIS A 65 -12.61 -17.87 17.57
C HIS A 65 -13.26 -17.76 18.95
N GLY A 66 -14.04 -16.70 19.20
CA GLY A 66 -14.86 -16.57 20.41
C GLY A 66 -14.31 -15.65 21.50
N MET A 67 -13.88 -14.44 21.15
CA MET A 67 -13.35 -13.46 22.11
C MET A 67 -14.46 -12.91 23.01
N LYS A 68 -14.45 -13.27 24.29
CA LYS A 68 -15.29 -12.62 25.33
C LYS A 68 -14.63 -11.30 25.75
N PHE A 69 -15.40 -10.21 25.76
CA PHE A 69 -14.94 -8.89 26.21
C PHE A 69 -14.70 -8.89 27.74
N ASN A 70 -13.48 -9.25 28.16
CA ASN A 70 -13.01 -9.13 29.54
C ASN A 70 -11.57 -8.57 29.55
N LEU A 71 -11.06 -8.06 30.67
CA LEU A 71 -9.70 -7.48 30.76
C LEU A 71 -8.59 -8.50 30.38
N GLU A 72 -8.79 -9.79 30.67
CA GLU A 72 -7.91 -10.86 30.18
C GLU A 72 -8.01 -11.08 28.67
N GLY A 73 -9.18 -10.83 28.08
CA GLY A 73 -9.39 -10.85 26.64
C GLY A 73 -8.60 -9.75 25.93
N VAL A 74 -8.43 -8.58 26.55
CA VAL A 74 -7.62 -7.47 26.01
C VAL A 74 -6.13 -7.81 26.03
N ARG A 75 -5.63 -8.44 27.10
CA ARG A 75 -4.23 -8.93 27.13
C ARG A 75 -3.97 -10.01 26.08
N ARG A 76 -4.87 -10.99 25.97
CA ARG A 76 -4.77 -12.04 24.93
C ARG A 76 -4.91 -11.49 23.51
N LEU A 77 -5.70 -10.43 23.31
CA LEU A 77 -5.80 -9.73 22.03
C LEU A 77 -4.52 -8.96 21.69
N LEU A 78 -3.84 -8.38 22.68
CA LEU A 78 -2.55 -7.73 22.50
C LEU A 78 -1.44 -8.75 22.18
N ASP A 79 -1.39 -9.88 22.90
CA ASP A 79 -0.41 -10.94 22.65
C ASP A 79 -0.64 -11.61 21.28
N ALA A 80 -1.89 -11.97 20.95
CA ALA A 80 -2.25 -12.48 19.62
C ALA A 80 -2.06 -11.42 18.53
N GLY A 81 -2.28 -10.14 18.87
CA GLY A 81 -2.02 -9.01 18.01
C GLY A 81 -0.55 -8.92 17.65
N LEU A 82 0.36 -9.09 18.61
CA LEU A 82 1.80 -9.09 18.39
C LEU A 82 2.26 -10.29 17.53
N GLU A 83 1.64 -11.45 17.73
CA GLU A 83 1.91 -12.67 16.96
C GLU A 83 1.49 -12.55 15.48
N ILE A 84 0.48 -11.72 15.17
CA ILE A 84 0.04 -11.41 13.80
C ILE A 84 0.79 -10.20 13.23
N LEU A 85 1.04 -9.19 14.07
CA LEU A 85 1.65 -7.93 13.67
C LEU A 85 3.11 -8.12 13.21
N LEU A 86 3.85 -9.02 13.85
CA LEU A 86 5.25 -9.26 13.51
C LEU A 86 5.42 -9.93 12.14
N PRO A 87 4.73 -11.05 11.80
CA PRO A 87 4.70 -11.59 10.45
C PRO A 87 4.21 -10.56 9.44
N TRP A 88 3.11 -9.86 9.74
CA TRP A 88 2.57 -8.88 8.83
C TRP A 88 3.56 -7.74 8.53
N PHE A 89 4.32 -7.28 9.53
CA PHE A 89 5.34 -6.26 9.35
C PHE A 89 6.49 -6.75 8.47
N VAL A 90 7.06 -7.91 8.78
CA VAL A 90 8.16 -8.50 8.00
C VAL A 90 7.73 -8.75 6.56
N GLY A 91 6.54 -9.32 6.37
CA GLY A 91 5.94 -9.52 5.06
C GLY A 91 5.76 -8.22 4.28
N SER A 92 5.26 -7.16 4.92
CA SER A 92 5.10 -5.84 4.28
C SER A 92 6.42 -5.22 3.84
N VAL A 93 7.51 -5.41 4.61
CA VAL A 93 8.84 -4.92 4.22
C VAL A 93 9.35 -5.67 2.99
N ILE A 94 9.18 -6.99 2.95
CA ILE A 94 9.65 -7.83 1.84
C ILE A 94 8.82 -7.57 0.56
N VAL A 95 7.51 -7.68 0.67
CA VAL A 95 6.58 -7.51 -0.47
C VAL A 95 6.58 -6.06 -0.93
N GLY A 96 6.42 -5.11 -0.01
CA GLY A 96 6.43 -3.68 -0.31
C GLY A 96 7.78 -3.22 -0.86
N GLY A 97 8.89 -3.68 -0.30
CA GLY A 97 10.23 -3.41 -0.81
C GLY A 97 10.42 -3.92 -2.25
N SER A 98 9.99 -5.15 -2.52
CA SER A 98 10.08 -5.76 -3.86
C SER A 98 9.26 -4.98 -4.89
N ILE A 99 8.02 -4.62 -4.54
CA ILE A 99 7.13 -3.84 -5.40
C ILE A 99 7.69 -2.43 -5.63
N ALA A 100 8.27 -1.79 -4.61
CA ALA A 100 8.86 -0.46 -4.73
C ALA A 100 10.04 -0.45 -5.72
N VAL A 101 10.92 -1.47 -5.64
CA VAL A 101 12.03 -1.63 -6.58
C VAL A 101 11.52 -1.84 -8.00
N LEU A 102 10.56 -2.74 -8.20
CA LEU A 102 9.95 -2.99 -9.52
C LEU A 102 9.31 -1.72 -10.11
N SER A 103 8.55 -1.00 -9.28
CA SER A 103 7.89 0.25 -9.64
C SER A 103 8.89 1.33 -10.06
N TYR A 104 10.03 1.44 -9.36
CA TYR A 104 11.08 2.38 -9.74
C TYR A 104 11.62 2.13 -11.16
N PHE A 105 11.92 0.88 -11.51
CA PHE A 105 12.42 0.56 -12.85
C PHE A 105 11.37 0.83 -13.94
N TRP A 106 10.12 0.45 -13.69
CA TRP A 106 9.01 0.71 -14.60
C TRP A 106 8.77 2.19 -14.82
N LEU A 107 8.66 2.97 -13.74
CA LEU A 107 8.42 4.40 -13.80
C LEU A 107 9.59 5.13 -14.48
N ARG A 108 10.83 4.72 -14.21
CA ARG A 108 12.01 5.27 -14.87
C ARG A 108 11.96 5.06 -16.39
N GLY A 109 11.54 3.87 -16.85
CA GLY A 109 11.35 3.58 -18.28
C GLY A 109 10.25 4.44 -18.90
N ALA A 110 9.08 4.49 -18.25
CA ALA A 110 7.94 5.29 -18.71
C ALA A 110 8.28 6.80 -18.79
N LEU A 111 8.96 7.34 -17.78
CA LEU A 111 9.36 8.75 -17.77
C LEU A 111 10.37 9.10 -18.87
N ARG A 112 11.32 8.20 -19.17
CA ARG A 112 12.26 8.39 -20.29
C ARG A 112 11.53 8.41 -21.62
N ALA A 113 10.61 7.46 -21.85
CA ALA A 113 9.80 7.41 -23.06
C ALA A 113 8.91 8.65 -23.20
N TYR A 114 8.28 9.09 -22.11
CA TYR A 114 7.44 10.27 -22.08
C TYR A 114 8.22 11.56 -22.37
N ARG A 115 9.38 11.76 -21.71
CA ARG A 115 10.26 12.90 -21.97
C ARG A 115 10.76 12.92 -23.41
N LYS A 116 11.13 11.77 -23.99
CA LYS A 116 11.53 11.67 -25.40
C LYS A 116 10.38 12.08 -26.34
N ARG A 117 9.16 11.63 -26.08
CA ARG A 117 7.97 12.03 -26.86
C ARG A 117 7.69 13.53 -26.78
N ILE A 118 7.82 14.14 -25.60
CA ILE A 118 7.64 15.59 -25.43
C ILE A 118 8.75 16.37 -26.16
N TYR A 119 10.00 15.93 -26.03
CA TYR A 119 11.14 16.57 -26.70
C TYR A 119 10.96 16.56 -28.23
N LEU A 120 10.59 15.41 -28.80
CA LEU A 120 10.33 15.28 -30.25
C LEU A 120 9.15 16.14 -30.71
N ARG A 121 8.05 16.20 -29.94
CA ARG A 121 6.91 17.08 -30.28
C ARG A 121 7.26 18.57 -30.25
N ARG A 122 8.20 19.00 -29.41
CA ARG A 122 8.62 20.40 -29.33
C ARG A 122 9.64 20.81 -30.39
N HIS A 123 10.45 19.88 -30.88
CA HIS A 123 11.52 20.17 -31.86
C HIS A 123 11.21 19.72 -33.30
N HIS A 124 10.23 18.84 -33.53
CA HIS A 124 9.80 18.40 -34.86
C HIS A 124 8.29 18.60 -35.06
N GLY A 125 7.76 19.72 -34.55
CA GLY A 125 6.41 20.16 -34.91
C GLY A 125 6.31 20.43 -36.42
N PRO A 126 5.11 20.36 -37.02
CA PRO A 126 4.87 20.41 -38.47
C PRO A 126 5.29 21.71 -39.21
N ASP A 127 6.02 22.61 -38.56
CA ASP A 127 6.44 23.92 -39.09
C ASP A 127 7.97 24.04 -39.26
N ALA A 128 8.71 22.92 -39.29
CA ALA A 128 10.13 22.86 -39.67
C ALA A 128 10.29 22.17 -41.03
#